data_AF-A0AAV0IUV9-F1
#
_entry.id   AF-A0AAV0IUV9-F1
#
_cell.length_a   1.000
_cell.length_b   1.000
_cell.length_c   1.000
_cell.angle_alpha   90.00
_cell.angle_beta   90.00
_cell.angle_gamma   90.00
#
_symmetry.space_group_name_H-M   'P 1'
#
loop_
_entity.id
_entity.type
_entity.pdbx_description
1 polymer ?
#
loop_
_entity_poly.entity_id
_entity_poly.type
_entity_poly.pdbx_seq_one_letter_code
_entity_poly.pdbx_strand_id
1 'polypeptide(L)'
;MLMCTKLVALACKLSSTMDYAQTLFDRVQHKDAFVWNTLIRGYANVGSCQRAIIHYRSMHHSGLLPDNYTFPSVIRSCAGIKVGVDSNTSLTNSLIALYGKCGNLDTARALFDVMVVKNLVSWNAMISAYRDHGRAFDALNFFSTMKHKGVRPNSLTFTAVLSACRHAGLVDEGRKHFESMIKDYSIVPGIEKFASMVDLHGRACRLTEAYRFIEMMPVQEDASVWGALLGSCRTYDDF
;
A
#
# COMPACT_ATOMS: atom_id res chain seq x y z
N MET A 1 -15.53 36.17 8.91
CA MET A 1 -15.03 34.93 8.26
C MET A 1 -14.76 33.81 9.28
N LEU A 2 -13.90 34.01 10.30
CA LEU A 2 -13.53 32.98 11.31
C LEU A 2 -14.65 32.49 12.26
N MET A 3 -15.72 33.26 12.49
CA MET A 3 -16.84 32.81 13.36
C MET A 3 -17.71 31.74 12.68
N CYS A 4 -18.05 31.95 11.40
CA CYS A 4 -18.95 31.04 10.67
C CYS A 4 -18.32 29.65 10.48
N THR A 5 -17.01 29.59 10.27
CA THR A 5 -16.28 28.33 10.09
C THR A 5 -16.21 27.51 11.38
N LYS A 6 -15.99 28.17 12.53
CA LYS A 6 -16.03 27.54 13.86
C LYS A 6 -17.44 27.05 14.22
N LEU A 7 -18.49 27.76 13.79
CA LEU A 7 -19.88 27.35 13.99
C LEU A 7 -20.23 26.12 13.16
N VAL A 8 -19.79 26.02 11.91
CA VAL A 8 -19.95 24.80 11.09
C VAL A 8 -19.20 23.63 11.72
N ALA A 9 -17.96 23.84 12.19
CA ALA A 9 -17.19 22.79 12.85
C ALA A 9 -17.83 22.31 14.18
N LEU A 10 -18.41 23.23 14.94
CA LEU A 10 -19.12 22.94 16.18
C LEU A 10 -20.45 22.22 15.90
N ALA A 11 -21.18 22.62 14.87
CA ALA A 11 -22.40 21.96 14.41
C ALA A 11 -22.13 20.51 13.98
N CYS A 12 -21.09 20.26 13.18
CA CYS A 12 -20.67 18.91 12.81
C CYS A 12 -20.31 18.00 14.00
N LYS A 13 -20.02 18.56 15.18
CA LYS A 13 -19.69 17.80 16.40
C LYS A 13 -20.87 17.61 17.35
N LEU A 14 -21.83 18.52 17.36
CA LEU A 14 -22.94 18.54 18.31
C LEU A 14 -24.23 17.93 17.77
N SER A 15 -24.43 17.88 16.45
CA SER A 15 -25.67 17.38 15.87
C SER A 15 -25.61 15.90 15.48
N SER A 16 -26.70 15.16 15.75
CA SER A 16 -26.90 13.78 15.29
C SER A 16 -27.17 13.69 13.78
N THR A 17 -27.60 14.80 13.16
CA THR A 17 -27.85 14.92 11.71
C THR A 17 -27.03 16.09 11.12
N MET A 18 -26.61 15.98 9.87
CA MET A 18 -25.74 16.98 9.22
C MET A 18 -26.50 18.20 8.65
N ASP A 19 -27.83 18.25 8.77
CA ASP A 19 -28.66 19.25 8.10
C ASP A 19 -28.46 20.67 8.65
N TYR A 20 -28.21 20.80 9.96
CA TYR A 20 -27.88 22.09 10.55
C TYR A 20 -26.51 22.61 10.10
N ALA A 21 -25.51 21.72 10.02
CA ALA A 21 -24.19 22.06 9.51
C ALA A 21 -24.24 22.46 8.02
N GLN A 22 -25.09 21.79 7.22
CA GLN A 22 -25.34 22.14 5.82
C GLN A 22 -25.95 23.54 5.69
N THR A 23 -26.98 23.85 6.50
CA THR A 23 -27.66 25.14 6.48
C THR A 23 -26.69 26.29 6.82
N LEU A 24 -25.79 26.07 7.79
CA LEU A 24 -24.75 27.04 8.15
C LEU A 24 -23.71 27.20 7.04
N PHE A 25 -23.33 26.10 6.38
CA PHE A 25 -22.40 26.13 5.25
C PHE A 25 -22.97 26.93 4.08
N ASP A 26 -24.25 26.76 3.76
CA ASP A 26 -24.90 27.46 2.64
C ASP A 26 -24.90 28.98 2.84
N ARG A 27 -25.03 29.44 4.11
CA ARG A 27 -24.97 30.86 4.51
C ARG A 27 -23.58 31.50 4.42
N VAL A 28 -22.52 30.73 4.21
CA VAL A 28 -21.15 31.27 4.04
C VAL A 28 -21.01 31.86 2.64
N GLN A 29 -20.80 33.18 2.54
CA GLN A 29 -20.66 33.89 1.25
C GLN A 29 -19.37 33.53 0.49
N HIS A 30 -18.24 33.39 1.20
CA HIS A 30 -16.97 32.97 0.61
C HIS A 30 -16.50 31.67 1.27
N LYS A 31 -16.57 30.58 0.50
CA LYS A 31 -16.19 29.24 0.94
C LYS A 31 -14.74 29.00 0.53
N ASP A 32 -13.87 28.78 1.51
CA ASP A 32 -12.48 28.37 1.28
C ASP A 32 -12.34 26.85 1.41
N ALA A 33 -11.15 26.32 1.10
CA ALA A 33 -10.88 24.88 1.20
C ALA A 33 -11.11 24.33 2.61
N PHE A 34 -10.89 25.15 3.64
CA PHE A 34 -11.08 24.75 5.04
C PHE A 34 -12.55 24.45 5.37
N VAL A 35 -13.47 25.32 4.94
CA VAL A 35 -14.92 25.14 5.17
C VAL A 35 -15.45 23.94 4.39
N TRP A 36 -15.01 23.74 3.15
CA TRP A 36 -15.31 22.54 2.37
C TRP A 36 -14.82 21.27 3.07
N ASN A 37 -13.57 21.27 3.53
CA ASN A 37 -12.99 20.14 4.24
C ASN A 37 -13.70 19.83 5.56
N THR A 38 -14.13 20.87 6.28
CA THR A 38 -14.89 20.71 7.53
C THR A 38 -16.22 20.01 7.27
N LEU A 39 -16.94 20.39 6.20
CA LEU A 39 -18.22 19.77 5.84
C LEU A 39 -18.03 18.34 5.31
N ILE A 40 -17.05 18.12 4.42
CA ILE A 40 -16.71 16.80 3.88
C ILE A 40 -16.32 15.84 5.02
N ARG A 41 -15.52 16.29 6.00
CA ARG A 41 -15.19 15.51 7.20
C ARG A 41 -16.42 15.21 8.06
N GLY A 42 -17.31 16.17 8.23
CA GLY A 42 -18.57 15.96 8.96
C GLY A 42 -19.41 14.85 8.33
N TYR A 43 -19.64 14.92 7.02
CA TYR A 43 -20.35 13.86 6.30
C TYR A 43 -19.61 12.52 6.30
N ALA A 44 -18.27 12.54 6.31
CA ALA A 44 -17.46 11.34 6.46
C ALA A 44 -17.64 10.66 7.82
N ASN A 45 -17.70 11.44 8.90
CA ASN A 45 -17.91 10.91 10.26
C ASN A 45 -19.31 10.32 10.45
N VAL A 46 -20.32 10.86 9.76
CA VAL A 46 -21.69 10.35 9.76
C VAL A 46 -21.90 9.22 8.73
N GLY A 47 -20.85 8.82 7.99
CA GLY A 47 -20.91 7.70 7.02
C GLY A 47 -21.66 8.01 5.72
N SER A 48 -21.93 9.28 5.44
CA SER A 48 -22.69 9.72 4.25
C SER A 48 -21.77 9.97 3.05
N CYS A 49 -21.26 8.90 2.44
CA CYS A 49 -20.36 8.95 1.26
C CYS A 49 -20.92 9.79 0.11
N GLN A 50 -22.20 9.64 -0.22
CA GLN A 50 -22.83 10.36 -1.34
C GLN A 50 -22.74 11.88 -1.15
N ARG A 51 -23.05 12.38 0.05
CA ARG A 51 -22.97 13.81 0.34
C ARG A 51 -21.52 14.29 0.36
N ALA A 52 -20.59 13.53 0.94
CA ALA A 52 -19.17 13.86 0.92
C ALA A 52 -18.60 13.98 -0.51
N ILE A 53 -18.97 13.07 -1.43
CA ILE A 53 -18.56 13.12 -2.84
C ILE A 53 -19.19 14.31 -3.58
N ILE A 54 -20.48 14.59 -3.35
CA ILE A 54 -21.16 15.74 -3.95
C ILE A 54 -20.42 17.03 -3.56
N HIS A 55 -20.12 17.21 -2.27
CA HIS A 55 -19.40 18.39 -1.81
C HIS A 55 -17.95 18.45 -2.30
N TYR A 56 -17.26 17.33 -2.43
CA TYR A 56 -15.95 17.28 -3.09
C TYR A 56 -16.01 17.74 -4.54
N ARG A 57 -17.01 17.29 -5.31
CA ARG A 57 -17.21 17.75 -6.70
C ARG A 57 -17.55 19.24 -6.73
N SER A 58 -18.41 19.72 -5.84
CA SER A 58 -18.77 21.15 -5.77
C SER A 58 -17.58 22.03 -5.39
N MET A 59 -16.65 21.55 -4.55
CA MET A 59 -15.39 22.23 -4.24
C MET A 59 -14.54 22.42 -5.50
N HIS A 60 -14.39 21.37 -6.32
CA HIS A 60 -13.69 21.44 -7.60
C HIS A 60 -14.34 22.40 -8.60
N HIS A 61 -15.68 22.35 -8.74
CA HIS A 61 -16.41 23.28 -9.61
C HIS A 61 -16.30 24.73 -9.14
N SER A 62 -15.98 24.97 -7.87
CA SER A 62 -15.71 26.29 -7.31
C SER A 62 -14.26 26.76 -7.55
N GLY A 63 -13.46 26.00 -8.31
CA GLY A 63 -12.07 26.34 -8.64
C GLY A 63 -11.07 26.10 -7.52
N LEU A 64 -11.47 25.42 -6.44
CA LEU A 64 -10.61 25.13 -5.30
C LEU A 64 -9.97 23.74 -5.44
N LEU A 65 -8.66 23.68 -5.31
CA LEU A 65 -7.93 22.42 -5.30
C LEU A 65 -8.13 21.71 -3.95
N PRO A 66 -8.46 20.40 -3.96
CA PRO A 66 -8.44 19.58 -2.76
C PRO A 66 -7.07 19.63 -2.11
N ASP A 67 -7.04 19.73 -0.78
CA ASP A 67 -5.80 19.62 -0.04
C ASP A 67 -5.54 18.16 0.39
N ASN A 68 -4.40 17.95 1.04
CA ASN A 68 -3.97 16.64 1.51
C ASN A 68 -4.95 16.01 2.54
N TYR A 69 -5.95 16.74 3.03
CA TYR A 69 -6.97 16.26 3.94
C TYR A 69 -8.32 16.00 3.28
N THR A 70 -8.59 16.57 2.12
CA THR A 70 -9.85 16.39 1.39
C THR A 70 -10.01 14.93 0.95
N PHE A 71 -9.00 14.38 0.26
CA PHE A 71 -9.04 13.02 -0.28
C PHE A 71 -9.21 11.94 0.82
N PRO A 72 -8.44 11.95 1.93
CA PRO A 72 -8.67 10.99 3.01
C PRO A 72 -10.07 11.07 3.64
N SER A 73 -10.67 12.26 3.69
CA SER A 73 -12.01 12.46 4.27
C SER A 73 -13.11 11.89 3.37
N VAL A 74 -13.03 12.15 2.06
CA VAL A 74 -13.95 11.55 1.07
C VAL A 74 -13.80 10.02 1.07
N ILE A 75 -12.57 9.52 1.10
CA ILE A 75 -12.33 8.07 1.14
C ILE A 75 -12.88 7.45 2.42
N ARG A 76 -12.67 8.07 3.59
CA ARG A 76 -13.22 7.61 4.87
C ARG A 76 -14.75 7.54 4.84
N SER A 77 -15.40 8.54 4.24
CA SER A 77 -16.86 8.56 4.11
C SER A 77 -17.40 7.34 3.37
N CYS A 78 -16.65 6.83 2.40
CA CYS A 78 -17.00 5.69 1.58
C CYS A 78 -16.54 4.36 2.18
N ALA A 79 -15.42 4.36 2.93
CA ALA A 79 -15.03 3.23 3.77
C ALA A 79 -16.01 2.98 4.93
N GLY A 80 -16.72 4.03 5.37
CA GLY A 80 -17.83 3.95 6.32
C GLY A 80 -19.13 3.35 5.78
N ILE A 81 -19.18 2.93 4.50
CA ILE A 81 -20.29 2.15 3.94
C ILE A 81 -20.23 0.75 4.56
N LYS A 82 -20.82 0.65 5.75
CA LYS A 82 -21.14 -0.58 6.46
C LYS A 82 -22.48 -1.12 5.96
N VAL A 83 -22.73 -1.11 4.65
CA VAL A 83 -23.94 -1.70 4.06
C VAL A 83 -23.59 -2.21 2.67
N GLY A 84 -23.49 -3.53 2.52
CA GLY A 84 -23.31 -4.18 1.22
C GLY A 84 -22.02 -4.99 1.13
N VAL A 85 -22.17 -6.28 1.39
CA VAL A 85 -21.21 -7.38 1.31
C VAL A 85 -20.34 -7.30 0.02
N ASP A 86 -19.04 -7.58 0.17
CA ASP A 86 -18.00 -7.77 -0.88
C ASP A 86 -17.48 -6.59 -1.72
N SER A 87 -18.12 -5.42 -1.78
CA SER A 87 -17.76 -4.38 -2.76
C SER A 87 -16.65 -3.41 -2.35
N ASN A 88 -16.34 -3.28 -1.04
CA ASN A 88 -15.41 -2.25 -0.55
C ASN A 88 -13.95 -2.71 -0.44
N THR A 89 -13.69 -4.01 -0.27
CA THR A 89 -12.32 -4.55 -0.12
C THR A 89 -11.49 -4.31 -1.38
N SER A 90 -12.07 -4.51 -2.56
CA SER A 90 -11.40 -4.28 -3.84
C SER A 90 -11.07 -2.80 -4.04
N LEU A 91 -12.00 -1.90 -3.71
CA LEU A 91 -11.77 -0.45 -3.80
C LEU A 91 -10.66 -0.01 -2.84
N THR A 92 -10.70 -0.45 -1.58
CA THR A 92 -9.64 -0.10 -0.61
C THR A 92 -8.30 -0.68 -1.03
N ASN A 93 -8.25 -1.89 -1.60
CA ASN A 93 -7.02 -2.48 -2.16
C ASN A 93 -6.46 -1.64 -3.30
N SER A 94 -7.31 -1.16 -4.22
CA SER A 94 -6.89 -0.27 -5.30
C SER A 94 -6.35 1.06 -4.77
N LEU A 95 -6.96 1.62 -3.72
CA LEU A 95 -6.49 2.84 -3.08
C LEU A 95 -5.16 2.65 -2.35
N ILE A 96 -4.98 1.54 -1.62
CA ILE A 96 -3.70 1.18 -1.00
C ILE A 96 -2.61 1.09 -2.08
N ALA A 97 -2.88 0.40 -3.19
CA ALA A 97 -1.94 0.29 -4.29
C ALA A 97 -1.63 1.65 -4.95
N LEU A 98 -2.63 2.52 -5.10
CA LEU A 98 -2.45 3.87 -5.64
C LEU A 98 -1.56 4.72 -4.74
N TYR A 99 -1.90 4.84 -3.45
CA TYR A 99 -1.10 5.62 -2.51
C TYR A 99 0.30 5.04 -2.31
N GLY A 100 0.43 3.71 -2.34
CA GLY A 100 1.70 3.01 -2.37
C GLY A 100 2.55 3.40 -3.58
N LYS A 101 1.99 3.42 -4.80
CA LYS A 101 2.71 3.88 -6.00
C LYS A 101 3.14 5.35 -5.91
N CYS A 102 2.34 6.20 -5.26
CA CYS A 102 2.67 7.60 -5.04
C CYS A 102 3.66 7.85 -3.89
N GLY A 103 4.11 6.82 -3.18
CA GLY A 103 5.02 6.95 -2.03
C GLY A 103 4.37 7.45 -0.75
N ASN A 104 3.05 7.65 -0.73
CA ASN A 104 2.31 8.03 0.47
C ASN A 104 1.97 6.79 1.30
N LEU A 105 3.02 6.18 1.88
CA LEU A 105 2.93 4.93 2.63
C LEU A 105 2.10 5.06 3.91
N ASP A 106 2.10 6.23 4.55
CA ASP A 106 1.31 6.49 5.76
C ASP A 106 -0.20 6.42 5.47
N THR A 107 -0.63 7.02 4.35
CA THR A 107 -2.04 6.95 3.93
C THR A 107 -2.40 5.54 3.50
N ALA A 108 -1.54 4.85 2.75
CA ALA A 108 -1.75 3.45 2.38
C ALA A 108 -1.90 2.56 3.63
N ARG A 109 -1.05 2.77 4.64
CA ARG A 109 -1.10 2.03 5.90
C ARG A 109 -2.37 2.35 6.71
N ALA A 110 -2.74 3.62 6.81
CA ALA A 110 -3.97 4.03 7.49
C ALA A 110 -5.21 3.40 6.84
N LEU A 111 -5.26 3.34 5.50
CA LEU A 111 -6.33 2.67 4.77
C LEU A 111 -6.37 1.17 5.08
N PHE A 112 -5.22 0.50 5.07
CA PHE A 112 -5.12 -0.90 5.46
C PHE A 112 -5.66 -1.12 6.88
N ASP A 113 -5.24 -0.30 7.84
CA ASP A 113 -5.61 -0.48 9.25
C ASP A 113 -7.12 -0.38 9.49
N VAL A 114 -7.79 0.56 8.83
CA VAL A 114 -9.25 0.74 8.95
C VAL A 114 -10.07 -0.34 8.22
N MET A 115 -9.47 -1.19 7.39
CA MET A 115 -10.19 -2.28 6.73
C MET A 115 -10.74 -3.27 7.76
N VAL A 116 -12.06 -3.50 7.74
CA VAL A 116 -12.71 -4.52 8.58
C VAL A 116 -12.31 -5.93 8.14
N VAL A 117 -12.30 -6.18 6.82
CA VAL A 117 -11.89 -7.45 6.23
C VAL A 117 -10.62 -7.23 5.42
N LYS A 118 -9.54 -7.91 5.78
CA LYS A 118 -8.25 -7.87 5.10
C LYS A 118 -8.01 -9.20 4.39
N ASN A 119 -7.91 -9.17 3.06
CA ASN A 119 -7.62 -10.35 2.25
C ASN A 119 -6.17 -10.36 1.75
N LEU A 120 -5.75 -11.46 1.11
CA LEU A 120 -4.39 -11.62 0.58
C LEU A 120 -3.94 -10.45 -0.31
N VAL A 121 -4.87 -9.87 -1.09
CA VAL A 121 -4.58 -8.72 -1.95
C VAL A 121 -4.22 -7.48 -1.13
N SER A 122 -4.92 -7.19 -0.04
CA SER A 122 -4.62 -6.06 0.86
C SER A 122 -3.21 -6.16 1.47
N TRP A 123 -2.81 -7.36 1.91
CA TRP A 123 -1.49 -7.62 2.46
C TRP A 123 -0.40 -7.47 1.40
N ASN A 124 -0.60 -8.07 0.23
CA ASN A 124 0.35 -8.00 -0.88
C ASN A 124 0.54 -6.56 -1.39
N ALA A 125 -0.53 -5.76 -1.39
CA ALA A 125 -0.46 -4.35 -1.79
C ALA A 125 0.45 -3.55 -0.83
N MET A 126 0.31 -3.73 0.48
CA MET A 126 1.17 -3.08 1.46
C MET A 126 2.63 -3.55 1.40
N ILE A 127 2.86 -4.87 1.31
CA ILE A 127 4.23 -5.43 1.20
C ILE A 127 4.92 -4.92 -0.07
N SER A 128 4.19 -4.87 -1.19
CA SER A 128 4.72 -4.33 -2.44
C SER A 128 5.01 -2.84 -2.34
N ALA A 129 4.14 -2.05 -1.69
CA ALA A 129 4.37 -0.63 -1.48
C ALA A 129 5.65 -0.38 -0.66
N TYR A 130 5.88 -1.13 0.42
CA TYR A 130 7.12 -1.02 1.18
C TYR A 130 8.34 -1.41 0.35
N ARG A 131 8.26 -2.51 -0.42
CA ARG A 131 9.34 -2.93 -1.34
C ARG A 131 9.69 -1.82 -2.34
N ASP A 132 8.69 -1.26 -3.02
CA ASP A 132 8.90 -0.31 -4.13
C ASP A 132 9.55 1.00 -3.67
N HIS A 133 9.46 1.31 -2.37
CA HIS A 133 10.06 2.49 -1.75
C HIS A 133 11.29 2.17 -0.89
N GLY A 134 11.92 1.01 -1.10
CA GLY A 134 13.17 0.63 -0.41
C GLY A 134 13.01 0.37 1.10
N ARG A 135 11.77 0.23 1.59
CA ARG A 135 11.45 -0.01 3.00
C ARG A 135 11.46 -1.50 3.32
N ALA A 136 12.60 -2.15 3.08
CA ALA A 136 12.71 -3.62 3.17
C ALA A 136 12.38 -4.18 4.56
N PHE A 137 12.86 -3.54 5.63
CA PHE A 137 12.54 -3.97 7.00
C PHE A 137 11.05 -3.88 7.32
N ASP A 138 10.38 -2.83 6.86
CA ASP A 138 8.92 -2.69 7.02
C ASP A 138 8.17 -3.76 6.23
N ALA A 139 8.62 -4.06 5.01
CA ALA A 139 8.05 -5.15 4.20
C ALA A 139 8.16 -6.51 4.92
N LEU A 140 9.33 -6.82 5.50
CA LEU A 140 9.56 -8.07 6.24
C LEU A 140 8.78 -8.14 7.55
N ASN A 141 8.71 -7.04 8.30
CA ASN A 141 7.90 -6.96 9.51
C ASN A 141 6.41 -7.15 9.20
N PHE A 142 5.93 -6.55 8.11
CA PHE A 142 4.54 -6.70 7.67
C PHE A 142 4.25 -8.11 7.17
N PHE A 143 5.19 -8.74 6.46
CA PHE A 143 5.13 -10.16 6.09
C PHE A 143 5.10 -11.08 7.31
N SER A 144 5.90 -10.81 8.35
CA SER A 144 5.84 -11.56 9.61
C SER A 144 4.47 -11.41 10.27
N THR A 145 3.94 -10.19 10.30
CA THR A 145 2.59 -9.92 10.84
C THR A 145 1.51 -10.68 10.07
N MET A 146 1.60 -10.72 8.74
CA MET A 146 0.69 -11.50 7.88
C MET A 146 0.65 -12.98 8.29
N LYS A 147 1.83 -13.58 8.50
CA LYS A 147 1.95 -14.98 8.96
C LYS A 147 1.38 -15.18 10.37
N HIS A 148 1.68 -14.29 11.31
CA HIS A 148 1.14 -14.36 12.68
C HIS A 148 -0.38 -14.22 12.72
N LYS A 149 -0.97 -13.50 11.76
CA LYS A 149 -2.43 -13.40 11.59
C LYS A 149 -3.04 -14.60 10.85
N GLY A 150 -2.26 -15.64 10.55
CA GLY A 150 -2.72 -16.85 9.87
C GLY A 150 -3.02 -16.66 8.37
N VAL A 151 -2.61 -15.54 7.78
CA VAL A 151 -2.85 -15.29 6.36
C VAL A 151 -1.76 -15.99 5.55
N ARG A 152 -2.14 -17.01 4.78
CA ARG A 152 -1.20 -17.80 3.98
C ARG A 152 -0.60 -16.95 2.83
N PRO A 153 0.73 -16.75 2.80
CA PRO A 153 1.43 -16.13 1.67
C PRO A 153 1.26 -16.91 0.37
N ASN A 154 1.29 -16.21 -0.76
CA ASN A 154 1.32 -16.83 -2.08
C ASN A 154 2.60 -16.47 -2.86
N SER A 155 2.69 -16.95 -4.09
CA SER A 155 3.83 -16.69 -4.99
C SER A 155 4.13 -15.19 -5.16
N LEU A 156 3.09 -14.33 -5.23
CA LEU A 156 3.25 -12.88 -5.31
C LEU A 156 3.83 -12.28 -4.02
N THR A 157 3.39 -12.77 -2.85
CA THR A 157 3.93 -12.35 -1.56
C THR A 157 5.43 -12.61 -1.51
N PHE A 158 5.87 -13.82 -1.91
CA PHE A 158 7.29 -14.18 -1.91
C PHE A 158 8.09 -13.41 -2.95
N THR A 159 7.55 -13.15 -4.14
CA THR A 159 8.21 -12.24 -5.11
C THR A 159 8.48 -10.87 -4.49
N ALA A 160 7.51 -10.29 -3.76
CA ALA A 160 7.71 -8.99 -3.13
C ALA A 160 8.75 -9.03 -2.00
N VAL A 161 8.70 -10.04 -1.14
CA VAL A 161 9.64 -10.24 -0.02
C VAL A 161 11.07 -10.49 -0.52
N LEU A 162 11.27 -11.38 -1.49
CA LEU A 162 12.59 -11.69 -2.03
C LEU A 162 13.20 -10.48 -2.75
N SER A 163 12.39 -9.73 -3.50
CA SER A 163 12.84 -8.51 -4.15
C SER A 163 13.24 -7.43 -3.12
N ALA A 164 12.49 -7.29 -2.02
CA ALA A 164 12.86 -6.39 -0.92
C ALA A 164 14.19 -6.81 -0.27
N CYS A 165 14.41 -8.11 -0.03
CA CYS A 165 15.68 -8.62 0.49
C CYS A 165 16.83 -8.34 -0.49
N ARG A 166 16.59 -8.54 -1.79
CA ARG A 166 17.55 -8.32 -2.86
C ARG A 166 18.01 -6.87 -2.92
N HIS A 167 17.05 -5.93 -2.90
CA HIS A 167 17.36 -4.49 -2.94
C HIS A 167 18.07 -4.00 -1.68
N ALA A 168 17.80 -4.60 -0.51
CA ALA A 168 18.45 -4.24 0.74
C ALA A 168 19.74 -5.06 1.05
N GLY A 169 20.14 -5.99 0.18
CA GLY A 169 21.31 -6.84 0.42
C GLY A 169 21.14 -7.85 1.58
N LEU A 170 19.91 -8.19 1.96
CA LEU A 170 19.61 -9.12 3.05
C LEU A 170 19.70 -10.58 2.58
N VAL A 171 20.92 -11.04 2.32
CA VAL A 171 21.21 -12.35 1.70
C VAL A 171 20.62 -13.52 2.49
N ASP A 172 20.84 -13.54 3.79
CA ASP A 172 20.45 -14.67 4.64
C ASP A 172 18.93 -14.74 4.85
N GLU A 173 18.26 -13.59 5.00
CA GLU A 173 16.79 -13.54 5.06
C GLU A 173 16.15 -13.89 3.71
N GLY A 174 16.73 -13.42 2.60
CA GLY A 174 16.30 -13.80 1.25
C GLY A 174 16.32 -15.31 1.04
N ARG A 175 17.44 -15.97 1.40
CA ARG A 175 17.58 -17.43 1.33
C ARG A 175 16.56 -18.15 2.20
N LYS A 176 16.44 -17.75 3.47
CA LYS A 176 15.49 -18.34 4.42
C LYS A 176 14.05 -18.26 3.90
N HIS A 177 13.65 -17.13 3.32
CA HIS A 177 12.32 -16.97 2.74
C HIS A 177 12.12 -17.77 1.45
N PHE A 178 13.15 -17.90 0.61
CA PHE A 178 13.11 -18.76 -0.57
C PHE A 178 12.92 -20.23 -0.18
N GLU A 179 13.64 -20.72 0.83
CA GLU A 179 13.49 -22.09 1.31
C GLU A 179 12.11 -22.33 1.97
N SER A 180 11.65 -21.40 2.80
CA SER A 180 10.33 -21.47 3.45
C SER A 180 9.20 -21.52 2.43
N MET A 181 9.31 -20.78 1.33
CA MET A 181 8.35 -20.82 0.23
C MET A 181 8.13 -22.24 -0.31
N ILE A 182 9.20 -23.03 -0.43
CA ILE A 182 9.17 -24.40 -0.96
C ILE A 182 8.74 -25.38 0.14
N LYS A 183 9.43 -25.34 1.29
CA LYS A 183 9.26 -26.32 2.38
C LYS A 183 7.93 -26.15 3.12
N ASP A 184 7.59 -24.92 3.48
CA ASP A 184 6.46 -24.64 4.37
C ASP A 184 5.18 -24.30 3.61
N TYR A 185 5.30 -23.74 2.40
CA TYR A 185 4.15 -23.28 1.61
C TYR A 185 3.89 -24.09 0.34
N SER A 186 4.80 -24.98 -0.04
CA SER A 186 4.73 -25.81 -1.25
C SER A 186 4.56 -24.99 -2.53
N ILE A 187 5.19 -23.81 -2.57
CA ILE A 187 5.15 -22.91 -3.73
C ILE A 187 6.38 -23.20 -4.59
N VAL A 188 6.13 -23.58 -5.84
CA VAL A 188 7.19 -23.82 -6.82
C VAL A 188 7.77 -22.47 -7.29
N PRO A 189 9.08 -22.22 -7.14
CA PRO A 189 9.73 -21.01 -7.63
C PRO A 189 9.74 -20.97 -9.17
N GLY A 190 9.29 -19.84 -9.73
CA GLY A 190 9.58 -19.50 -11.13
C GLY A 190 11.00 -18.96 -11.31
N ILE A 191 11.41 -18.81 -12.58
CA ILE A 191 12.74 -18.31 -12.98
C ILE A 191 13.06 -16.98 -12.30
N GLU A 192 12.08 -16.09 -12.15
CA GLU A 192 12.26 -14.76 -11.56
C GLU A 192 12.72 -14.80 -10.09
N LYS A 193 12.32 -15.84 -9.34
CA LYS A 193 12.70 -16.01 -7.94
C LYS A 193 14.12 -16.58 -7.83
N PHE A 194 14.51 -17.48 -8.73
CA PHE A 194 15.90 -17.94 -8.85
C PHE A 194 16.83 -16.81 -9.26
N ALA A 195 16.46 -16.02 -10.27
CA ALA A 195 17.22 -14.84 -10.70
C ALA A 195 17.47 -13.86 -9.54
N SER A 196 16.45 -13.66 -8.69
CA SER A 196 16.57 -12.82 -7.50
C SER A 196 17.58 -13.38 -6.49
N MET A 197 17.64 -14.70 -6.30
CA MET A 197 18.62 -15.35 -5.42
C MET A 197 20.05 -15.32 -6.00
N VAL A 198 20.20 -15.50 -7.31
CA VAL A 198 21.48 -15.41 -8.01
C VAL A 198 22.05 -13.99 -7.91
N ASP A 199 21.26 -12.96 -8.20
CA ASP A 199 21.67 -11.56 -8.06
C ASP A 199 22.03 -11.22 -6.60
N LEU A 200 21.24 -11.69 -5.63
CA LEU A 200 21.51 -11.46 -4.21
C LEU A 200 22.81 -12.13 -3.73
N HIS A 201 23.07 -13.38 -4.12
CA HIS A 201 24.31 -14.08 -3.78
C HIS A 201 25.52 -13.55 -4.55
N GLY A 202 25.34 -13.19 -5.82
CA GLY A 202 26.38 -12.62 -6.67
C GLY A 202 26.91 -11.30 -6.11
N ARG A 203 26.01 -10.37 -5.76
CA ARG A 203 26.40 -9.08 -5.14
C ARG A 203 27.13 -9.23 -3.80
N ALA A 204 26.83 -10.30 -3.08
CA ALA A 204 27.48 -10.65 -1.81
C ALA A 204 28.75 -11.50 -1.98
N CYS A 205 29.25 -11.65 -3.20
CA CYS A 205 30.42 -12.46 -3.55
C CYS A 205 30.33 -13.94 -3.13
N ARG A 206 29.12 -14.46 -2.91
CA ARG A 206 28.88 -15.88 -2.58
C ARG A 206 28.66 -16.69 -3.86
N LEU A 207 29.65 -16.67 -4.76
CA LEU A 207 29.52 -17.18 -6.14
C LEU A 207 29.19 -18.67 -6.21
N THR A 208 29.75 -19.49 -5.30
CA THR A 208 29.42 -20.93 -5.22
C THR A 208 27.93 -21.15 -4.96
N GLU A 209 27.34 -20.33 -4.08
CA GLU A 209 25.92 -20.42 -3.77
C GLU A 209 25.06 -19.88 -4.91
N ALA A 210 25.49 -18.79 -5.57
CA ALA A 210 24.84 -18.28 -6.76
C ALA A 210 24.79 -19.35 -7.87
N TYR A 211 25.89 -20.08 -8.08
CA TYR A 211 25.96 -21.16 -9.07
C TYR A 211 25.03 -22.33 -8.73
N ARG A 212 24.95 -22.74 -7.46
CA ARG A 212 23.99 -23.77 -7.03
C ARG A 212 22.55 -23.39 -7.36
N PHE A 213 22.17 -22.13 -7.20
CA PHE A 213 20.83 -21.67 -7.57
C PHE A 213 20.57 -21.79 -9.08
N ILE A 214 21.58 -21.61 -9.93
CA ILE A 214 21.48 -21.80 -11.39
C ILE A 214 21.26 -23.29 -11.71
N GLU A 215 22.03 -24.19 -11.11
CA GLU A 215 21.90 -25.63 -11.33
C GLU A 215 20.52 -26.18 -10.91
N MET A 216 19.93 -25.59 -9.87
CA MET A 216 18.61 -25.95 -9.36
C MET A 216 17.45 -25.41 -10.20
N MET A 217 17.71 -24.57 -11.21
CA MET A 217 16.63 -23.99 -12.02
C MET A 217 15.93 -25.06 -12.86
N PRO A 218 14.59 -24.97 -13.01
CA PRO A 218 13.85 -25.87 -13.88
C PRO A 218 14.18 -25.70 -15.37
N VAL A 219 14.81 -24.58 -15.76
CA VAL A 219 15.29 -24.29 -17.11
C VAL A 219 16.73 -23.77 -17.01
N GLN A 220 17.69 -24.50 -17.59
CA GLN A 220 19.13 -24.23 -17.40
C GLN A 220 19.70 -23.09 -18.27
N GLU A 221 18.98 -22.65 -19.30
CA GLU A 221 19.51 -21.73 -20.33
C GLU A 221 18.86 -20.34 -20.34
N ASP A 222 18.39 -19.83 -19.19
CA ASP A 222 17.84 -18.48 -19.15
C ASP A 222 18.94 -17.40 -19.18
N ALA A 223 19.05 -16.68 -20.30
CA ALA A 223 20.06 -15.65 -20.51
C ALA A 223 19.98 -14.48 -19.49
N SER A 224 18.81 -14.21 -18.90
CA SER A 224 18.67 -13.15 -17.91
C SER A 224 19.35 -13.48 -16.58
N VAL A 225 19.40 -14.77 -16.21
CA VAL A 225 20.07 -15.24 -14.97
C VAL A 225 21.58 -15.22 -15.13
N TRP A 226 22.10 -15.69 -16.26
CA TRP A 226 23.53 -15.58 -16.57
C TRP A 226 23.98 -14.12 -16.67
N GLY A 227 23.14 -13.25 -17.24
CA GLY A 227 23.35 -11.79 -17.25
C GLY A 227 23.41 -11.19 -15.84
N ALA A 228 22.55 -11.63 -14.92
CA ALA A 228 22.57 -11.19 -13.53
C ALA A 228 23.86 -11.63 -12.80
N LEU A 229 24.30 -12.88 -12.99
CA LEU A 229 25.56 -13.37 -12.44
C LEU A 229 26.76 -12.56 -12.97
N LEU A 230 26.88 -12.43 -14.30
CA LEU A 230 27.97 -11.67 -14.92
C LEU A 230 27.97 -10.19 -14.53
N GLY A 231 26.79 -9.57 -14.43
CA GLY A 231 26.64 -8.19 -13.97
C GLY A 231 27.11 -8.01 -12.53
N SER A 232 26.83 -8.98 -11.65
CA SER A 232 27.29 -8.96 -10.26
C SER A 232 28.79 -9.23 -10.10
N CYS A 233 29.42 -9.94 -11.03
CA CYS A 233 30.88 -10.13 -11.05
C CYS A 233 31.61 -8.88 -11.57
N ARG A 234 31.07 -8.21 -12.61
CA ARG A 234 31.70 -7.02 -13.22
C ARG A 234 31.81 -5.82 -12.30
N THR A 235 30.95 -5.69 -11.29
CA THR A 235 31.07 -4.61 -10.30
C THR A 235 32.30 -4.72 -9.40
N TYR A 236 33.12 -5.78 -9.54
CA TYR A 236 34.30 -6.02 -8.72
C TYR A 236 35.61 -6.21 -9.51
N ASP A 237 35.59 -6.23 -10.85
CA ASP A 237 36.81 -6.21 -11.68
C ASP A 237 37.41 -4.78 -11.84
N ASP A 238 36.88 -3.78 -11.11
CA ASP A 238 37.37 -2.39 -11.05
C ASP A 238 38.35 -2.13 -9.88
N PHE A 239 39.08 -3.15 -9.41
CA PHE A 239 40.23 -3.00 -8.49
C PHE A 239 41.44 -3.84 -8.92
#